data_AF-A0A7C7VKW8-F1
#
_entry.id   AF-A0A7C7VKW8-F1
#
_cell.length_a   1.000
_cell.length_b   1.000
_cell.length_c   1.000
_cell.angle_alpha   90.00
_cell.angle_beta   90.00
_cell.angle_gamma   90.00
#
_symmetry.space_group_name_H-M   'P 1'
#
loop_
_entity.id
_entity.type
_entity.pdbx_description
1 polymer ?
#
loop_
_entity_poly.entity_id
_entity_poly.type
_entity_poly.pdbx_seq_one_letter_code
_entity_poly.pdbx_strand_id
1 'polypeptide(L)'
;MVYYMTSNEKRRLFRGFLARARESPVSDMWRGWNWDRPPIEPPYEDINLSIYEVAGQYCESGRDIYLRRVEGIRRPPNLRMLRGLVLHRVVEEVVTRAKVIIYSHGSVSGQFLIERLMEEAENSINKILEPFDLSEGSKEQLGKKALSLWRFETWQIGANLDRVFSSHQEMGLDA
;
A
#
# COMPACT_ATOMS: atom_id res chain seq x y z
N MET A 1 0.27 2.62 -6.46
CA MET A 1 1.55 2.88 -7.13
C MET A 1 2.53 3.41 -6.10
N VAL A 2 3.43 2.56 -5.59
CA VAL A 2 4.50 3.00 -4.69
C VAL A 2 5.64 3.48 -5.57
N TYR A 3 5.93 4.78 -5.52
CA TYR A 3 6.97 5.39 -6.32
C TYR A 3 8.30 5.37 -5.57
N TYR A 4 9.34 4.87 -6.23
CA TYR A 4 10.70 4.86 -5.71
C TYR A 4 11.56 5.91 -6.44
N MET A 5 12.29 6.72 -5.69
CA MET A 5 13.14 7.77 -6.27
C MET A 5 14.27 7.17 -7.11
N THR A 6 14.48 7.72 -8.30
CA THR A 6 15.62 7.40 -9.16
C THR A 6 16.93 7.88 -8.54
N SER A 7 18.07 7.37 -9.03
CA SER A 7 19.41 7.78 -8.56
C SER A 7 19.66 9.29 -8.69
N ASN A 8 19.11 9.92 -9.73
CA ASN A 8 19.23 11.36 -9.95
C ASN A 8 18.35 12.16 -8.97
N GLU A 9 17.15 11.68 -8.67
CA GLU A 9 16.26 12.31 -7.69
C GLU A 9 16.80 12.18 -6.27
N LYS A 10 17.34 10.99 -5.91
CA LYS A 10 18.07 10.81 -4.65
C LYS A 10 19.23 11.79 -4.56
N ARG A 11 20.06 11.90 -5.60
CA ARG A 11 21.20 12.83 -5.62
C ARG A 11 20.74 14.29 -5.47
N ARG A 12 19.67 14.70 -6.17
CA ARG A 12 19.11 16.06 -6.12
C ARG A 12 18.45 16.36 -4.76
N LEU A 13 17.80 15.38 -4.13
CA LEU A 13 17.26 15.50 -2.78
C LEU A 13 18.39 15.67 -1.76
N PHE A 14 19.35 14.74 -1.73
CA PHE A 14 20.40 14.72 -0.71
C PHE A 14 21.45 15.82 -0.87
N ARG A 15 21.91 16.09 -2.10
CA ARG A 15 22.97 17.08 -2.37
C ARG A 15 22.44 18.46 -2.77
N GLY A 16 21.16 18.58 -3.11
CA GLY A 16 20.54 19.85 -3.50
C GLY A 16 19.61 20.37 -2.41
N PHE A 17 18.42 19.78 -2.32
CA PHE A 17 17.35 20.32 -1.46
C PHE A 17 17.67 20.23 0.03
N LEU A 18 18.17 19.09 0.51
CA LEU A 18 18.51 18.93 1.93
C LEU A 18 19.72 19.76 2.34
N ALA A 19 20.67 20.01 1.43
CA ALA A 19 21.79 20.90 1.69
C ALA A 19 21.30 22.35 1.91
N ARG A 20 20.48 22.87 0.98
CA ARG A 20 19.91 24.23 1.08
C ARG A 20 18.95 24.41 2.26
N ALA A 21 18.16 23.39 2.57
CA ALA A 21 17.25 23.43 3.72
C ALA A 21 18.00 23.53 5.07
N ARG A 22 19.28 23.15 5.13
CA ARG A 22 20.13 23.31 6.32
C ARG A 22 20.75 24.70 6.43
N GLU A 23 20.88 25.45 5.33
CA GLU A 23 21.43 26.81 5.32
C GLU A 23 20.47 27.83 5.96
N SER A 24 19.16 27.60 5.86
CA SER A 24 18.13 28.39 6.53
C SER A 24 17.20 27.47 7.31
N PRO A 25 17.60 27.09 8.54
CA PRO A 25 16.78 26.20 9.33
C PRO A 25 15.45 26.89 9.67
N VAL A 26 14.34 26.20 9.46
CA VAL A 26 13.04 26.58 10.04
C VAL A 26 13.24 26.75 11.54
N SER A 27 12.74 27.84 12.12
CA SER A 27 12.82 28.09 13.57
C SER A 27 12.24 26.89 14.33
N ASP A 28 12.87 26.52 15.44
CA ASP A 28 12.49 25.34 16.22
C ASP A 28 11.04 25.41 16.71
N MET A 29 10.48 26.62 16.87
CA MET A 29 9.07 26.85 17.20
C MET A 29 8.09 26.34 16.11
N TRP A 30 8.56 26.12 14.90
CA TRP A 30 7.77 25.64 13.76
C TRP A 30 8.18 24.23 13.30
N ARG A 31 9.24 23.64 13.89
CA ARG A 31 9.68 22.28 13.60
C ARG A 31 8.86 21.27 14.40
N GLY A 32 7.59 21.15 14.05
CA GLY A 32 6.70 20.12 14.55
C GLY A 32 5.89 20.49 15.79
N TRP A 33 5.16 19.49 16.30
CA TRP A 33 4.45 19.57 17.58
C TRP A 33 5.44 19.78 18.73
N ASN A 34 5.12 20.64 19.69
CA ASN A 34 5.91 20.87 20.90
C ASN A 34 5.72 19.67 21.85
N TRP A 35 6.47 18.58 21.61
CA TRP A 35 6.43 17.33 22.38
C TRP A 35 6.85 17.48 23.85
N ASP A 36 7.31 18.67 24.27
CA ASP A 36 7.75 18.98 25.62
C ASP A 36 6.65 19.63 26.47
N ARG A 37 5.49 20.00 25.90
CA ARG A 37 4.43 20.73 26.60
C ARG A 37 3.05 20.07 26.42
N PRO A 38 2.35 19.74 27.53
CA PRO A 38 1.02 19.14 27.45
C PRO A 38 -0.02 20.07 26.80
N PRO A 39 -1.06 19.51 26.15
CA PRO A 39 -1.29 18.09 25.93
C PRO A 39 -0.60 17.61 24.63
N ILE A 40 0.34 16.67 24.78
CA ILE A 40 1.07 16.01 23.67
C ILE A 40 0.25 14.84 23.10
N GLU A 41 -0.62 14.29 23.94
CA GLU A 41 -1.58 13.26 23.61
C GLU A 41 -2.99 13.85 23.72
N PRO A 42 -3.95 13.45 22.87
CA PRO A 42 -5.35 13.77 23.12
C PRO A 42 -5.69 13.41 24.57
N PRO A 43 -6.51 14.21 25.30
CA PRO A 43 -6.88 13.91 26.69
C PRO A 43 -7.74 12.65 26.84
N TYR A 44 -7.84 11.83 25.79
CA TYR A 44 -8.66 10.65 25.67
C TYR A 44 -7.76 9.47 25.31
N GLU A 45 -7.33 8.69 26.30
CA GLU A 45 -6.43 7.53 26.11
C GLU A 45 -7.11 6.41 25.30
N ASP A 46 -8.44 6.32 25.37
CA ASP A 46 -9.21 5.22 24.76
C ASP A 46 -9.80 5.55 23.38
N ILE A 47 -9.62 6.79 22.89
CA ILE A 47 -10.28 7.25 21.66
C ILE A 47 -9.29 7.36 20.51
N ASN A 48 -9.22 6.28 19.74
CA ASN A 48 -8.42 6.22 18.52
C ASN A 48 -9.28 6.42 17.27
N LEU A 49 -9.08 7.55 16.58
CA LEU A 49 -9.68 7.85 15.29
C LEU A 49 -8.69 7.55 14.16
N SER A 50 -9.17 6.90 13.10
CA SER A 50 -8.36 6.66 11.90
C SER A 50 -8.21 7.95 11.08
N ILE A 51 -7.13 8.07 10.32
CA ILE A 51 -6.88 9.25 9.46
C ILE A 51 -8.05 9.51 8.51
N TYR A 52 -8.64 8.45 7.93
CA TYR A 52 -9.76 8.58 7.01
C TYR A 52 -11.00 9.21 7.67
N GLU A 53 -11.20 9.00 8.97
CA GLU A 53 -12.30 9.60 9.72
C GLU A 53 -12.13 11.10 9.90
N VAL A 54 -10.89 11.56 10.11
CA VAL A 54 -10.61 12.97 10.40
C VAL A 54 -10.35 13.76 9.12
N ALA A 55 -9.60 13.20 8.18
CA ALA A 55 -9.16 13.89 6.97
C ALA A 55 -10.22 13.97 5.88
N GLY A 56 -11.24 13.11 5.92
CA GLY A 56 -12.25 13.01 4.87
C GLY A 56 -13.18 14.23 4.74
N GLN A 57 -13.35 15.00 5.83
CA GLN A 57 -14.28 16.14 5.95
C GLN A 57 -15.66 15.90 5.29
N TYR A 58 -16.12 14.64 5.26
CA TYR A 58 -17.37 14.27 4.59
C TYR A 58 -18.60 14.91 5.25
N CYS A 59 -18.49 15.24 6.53
CA CYS A 59 -19.48 15.98 7.30
C CYS A 59 -18.77 17.03 8.15
N GLU A 60 -19.05 18.31 7.89
CA GLU A 60 -18.43 19.44 8.61
C GLU A 60 -18.69 19.41 10.12
N SER A 61 -19.84 18.85 10.53
CA SER A 61 -20.20 18.72 11.96
C SER A 61 -19.62 17.47 12.64
N GLY A 62 -18.93 16.58 11.90
CA GLY A 62 -18.44 15.30 12.44
C GLY A 62 -19.54 14.32 12.86
N ARG A 63 -20.80 14.58 12.47
CA ARG A 63 -21.96 13.75 12.83
C ARG A 63 -21.81 12.31 12.35
N ASP A 64 -21.18 12.09 11.21
CA ASP A 64 -20.89 10.77 10.67
C ASP A 64 -19.93 9.95 11.55
N ILE A 65 -18.95 10.60 12.18
CA ILE A 65 -18.04 9.97 13.15
C ILE A 65 -18.82 9.58 14.42
N TYR A 66 -19.63 10.50 14.97
CA TYR A 66 -20.47 10.23 16.14
C TYR A 66 -21.41 9.04 15.90
N LEU A 67 -22.14 9.05 14.78
CA LEU A 67 -23.06 7.95 14.44
C LEU A 67 -22.33 6.61 14.32
N ARG A 68 -21.09 6.60 13.81
CA ARG A 68 -20.31 5.37 13.63
C ARG A 68 -19.69 4.86 14.93
N ARG A 69 -19.11 5.75 15.73
CA ARG A 69 -18.30 5.41 16.91
C ARG A 69 -19.11 5.34 18.20
N VAL A 70 -20.15 6.16 18.33
CA VAL A 70 -20.99 6.23 19.53
C VAL A 70 -22.29 5.45 19.33
N GLU A 71 -23.06 5.78 18.28
CA GLU A 71 -24.34 5.10 18.01
C GLU A 71 -24.16 3.74 17.33
N GLY A 72 -22.94 3.35 16.95
CA GLY A 72 -22.63 2.07 16.33
C GLY A 72 -23.23 1.88 14.92
N ILE A 73 -23.72 2.93 14.27
CA ILE A 73 -24.36 2.87 12.96
C ILE A 73 -23.29 2.74 11.88
N ARG A 74 -23.15 1.54 11.31
CA ARG A 74 -22.24 1.26 10.20
C ARG A 74 -23.00 1.18 8.89
N ARG A 75 -22.54 1.92 7.87
CA ARG A 75 -23.05 1.74 6.50
C ARG A 75 -22.32 0.59 5.81
N PRO A 76 -23.03 -0.25 5.03
CA PRO A 76 -22.37 -1.24 4.19
C PRO A 76 -21.46 -0.55 3.17
N PRO A 77 -20.36 -1.20 2.76
CA PRO A 77 -19.45 -0.65 1.76
C PRO A 77 -20.18 -0.46 0.43
N ASN A 78 -19.96 0.67 -0.22
CA ASN A 78 -20.49 0.90 -1.57
C ASN A 78 -19.63 0.19 -2.63
N LEU A 79 -20.13 0.11 -3.86
CA LEU A 79 -19.44 -0.58 -4.97
C LEU A 79 -18.02 -0.05 -5.25
N ARG A 80 -17.78 1.25 -5.06
CA ARG A 80 -16.43 1.84 -5.23
C ARG A 80 -15.48 1.37 -4.13
N MET A 81 -15.96 1.27 -2.90
CA MET A 81 -15.19 0.74 -1.77
C MET A 81 -14.88 -0.74 -1.96
N LEU A 82 -15.87 -1.54 -2.39
CA LEU A 82 -15.68 -2.96 -2.69
C LEU A 82 -14.64 -3.17 -3.80
N ARG A 83 -14.73 -2.39 -4.88
CA ARG A 83 -13.72 -2.41 -5.94
C ARG A 83 -12.33 -2.07 -5.41
N GLY A 84 -12.20 -1.03 -4.59
CA GLY A 84 -10.92 -0.67 -3.96
C GLY A 84 -10.37 -1.81 -3.12
N LEU A 85 -11.21 -2.39 -2.26
CA LEU A 85 -10.84 -3.51 -1.39
C LEU A 85 -10.33 -4.72 -2.18
N VAL A 86 -11.02 -5.13 -3.24
CA VAL A 86 -10.59 -6.23 -4.10
C VAL A 86 -9.24 -5.95 -4.74
N LEU A 87 -9.04 -4.76 -5.31
CA LEU A 87 -7.78 -4.42 -5.97
C LEU A 87 -6.61 -4.34 -4.97
N HIS A 88 -6.85 -3.85 -3.75
CA HIS A 88 -5.85 -3.90 -2.69
C HIS A 88 -5.48 -5.33 -2.30
N ARG A 89 -6.47 -6.23 -2.16
CA ARG A 89 -6.23 -7.65 -1.88
C ARG A 89 -5.44 -8.34 -2.99
N VAL A 90 -5.66 -7.97 -4.26
CA VAL A 90 -4.87 -8.49 -5.38
C VAL A 90 -3.39 -8.12 -5.22
N VAL A 91 -3.08 -6.87 -4.93
CA VAL A 91 -1.68 -6.43 -4.74
C VAL A 91 -1.05 -7.13 -3.54
N GLU A 92 -1.79 -7.20 -2.43
CA GLU A 92 -1.36 -7.91 -1.21
C GLU A 92 -1.03 -9.37 -1.50
N GLU A 93 -1.92 -10.09 -2.20
CA GLU A 93 -1.75 -11.49 -2.53
C GLU A 93 -0.56 -11.71 -3.46
N VAL A 94 -0.41 -10.91 -4.53
CA VAL A 94 0.74 -11.01 -5.45
C VAL A 94 2.05 -10.84 -4.70
N VAL A 95 2.17 -9.81 -3.86
CA VAL A 95 3.38 -9.54 -3.07
C VAL A 95 3.66 -10.68 -2.09
N THR A 96 2.61 -11.19 -1.43
CA THR A 96 2.74 -12.28 -0.45
C THR A 96 3.19 -13.56 -1.13
N ARG A 97 2.55 -13.95 -2.25
CA ARG A 97 2.95 -15.11 -3.04
C ARG A 97 4.35 -14.98 -3.59
N ALA A 98 4.73 -13.80 -4.05
CA ALA A 98 6.09 -13.56 -4.53
C ALA A 98 7.13 -13.83 -3.44
N LYS A 99 6.90 -13.32 -2.23
CA LYS A 99 7.75 -13.58 -1.07
C LYS A 99 7.80 -15.06 -0.72
N VAL A 100 6.66 -15.74 -0.70
CA VAL A 100 6.61 -17.20 -0.43
C VAL A 100 7.46 -17.97 -1.43
N ILE A 101 7.35 -17.67 -2.73
CA ILE A 101 8.13 -18.34 -3.78
C ILE A 101 9.63 -18.09 -3.59
N ILE A 102 10.03 -16.84 -3.39
CA ILE A 102 11.43 -16.43 -3.19
C ILE A 102 12.01 -17.13 -1.95
N TYR A 103 11.33 -17.07 -0.81
CA TYR A 103 11.85 -17.66 0.43
C TYR A 103 11.83 -19.19 0.43
N SER A 104 10.93 -19.82 -0.33
CA SER A 104 10.86 -21.29 -0.41
C SER A 104 11.91 -21.89 -1.34
N HIS A 105 12.27 -21.18 -2.42
CA HIS A 105 13.18 -21.70 -3.45
C HIS A 105 14.58 -21.04 -3.41
N GLY A 106 14.76 -20.00 -2.59
CA GLY A 106 16.00 -19.25 -2.48
C GLY A 106 16.24 -18.32 -3.68
N SER A 107 17.46 -18.32 -4.21
CA SER A 107 17.83 -17.47 -5.35
C SER A 107 17.14 -17.93 -6.63
N VAL A 108 15.99 -17.32 -6.94
CA VAL A 108 15.22 -17.57 -8.15
C VAL A 108 15.39 -16.43 -9.17
N SER A 109 15.32 -16.74 -10.46
CA SER A 109 15.28 -15.70 -11.49
C SER A 109 13.91 -15.01 -11.51
N GLY A 110 13.88 -13.76 -11.98
CA GLY A 110 12.64 -13.02 -12.21
C GLY A 110 11.70 -13.76 -13.17
N GLN A 111 12.24 -14.41 -14.21
CA GLN A 111 11.46 -15.23 -15.14
C GLN A 111 10.73 -16.39 -14.43
N PHE A 112 11.44 -17.14 -13.58
CA PHE A 112 10.83 -18.22 -12.81
C PHE A 112 9.71 -17.71 -11.90
N LEU A 113 9.95 -16.58 -11.22
CA LEU A 113 8.95 -15.97 -10.35
C LEU A 113 7.69 -15.54 -11.14
N ILE A 114 7.88 -14.94 -12.31
CA ILE A 114 6.79 -14.50 -13.19
C ILE A 114 5.95 -15.70 -13.62
N GLU A 115 6.57 -16.77 -14.10
CA GLU A 115 5.86 -17.98 -14.55
C GLU A 115 4.98 -18.54 -13.41
N ARG A 116 5.54 -18.70 -12.20
CA ARG A 116 4.81 -19.23 -11.05
C ARG A 116 3.64 -18.34 -10.63
N LEU A 117 3.83 -17.03 -10.58
CA LEU A 117 2.76 -16.10 -10.22
C LEU A 117 1.68 -16.03 -11.30
N MET A 118 2.02 -16.21 -12.58
CA MET A 118 1.05 -16.24 -13.68
C MET A 118 0.19 -17.50 -13.64
N GLU A 119 0.77 -18.66 -13.32
CA GLU A 119 0.05 -19.93 -13.14
C GLU A 119 -1.03 -19.84 -12.05
N GLU A 120 -0.76 -19.11 -10.96
CA GLU A 120 -1.69 -18.97 -9.83
C GLU A 120 -2.71 -17.82 -9.99
N ALA A 121 -2.60 -17.00 -11.03
CA ALA A 121 -3.31 -15.73 -11.14
C ALA A 121 -4.84 -15.88 -11.10
N GLU A 122 -5.41 -16.70 -11.98
CA GLU A 122 -6.86 -16.88 -12.08
C GLU A 122 -7.46 -17.48 -10.82
N ASN A 123 -6.81 -18.52 -10.28
CA ASN A 123 -7.24 -19.18 -9.04
C ASN A 123 -7.24 -18.21 -7.86
N SER A 124 -6.21 -17.38 -7.74
CA SER A 124 -6.08 -16.41 -6.64
C SER A 124 -7.12 -15.30 -6.77
N ILE A 125 -7.35 -14.78 -7.98
CA ILE A 125 -8.37 -13.75 -8.23
C ILE A 125 -9.77 -14.28 -7.95
N ASN A 126 -10.08 -15.50 -8.36
CA ASN A 126 -11.38 -16.12 -8.10
C ASN A 126 -11.63 -16.26 -6.59
N LYS A 127 -10.63 -16.71 -5.82
CA LYS A 127 -10.70 -16.77 -4.35
C LYS A 127 -10.89 -15.40 -3.71
N ILE A 128 -10.24 -14.36 -4.23
CA ILE A 128 -10.41 -12.98 -3.73
C ILE A 128 -11.82 -12.47 -4.01
N LEU A 129 -12.41 -12.80 -5.17
CA LEU A 129 -13.72 -12.32 -5.58
C LEU A 129 -14.89 -13.10 -4.95
N GLU A 130 -14.68 -14.35 -4.56
CA GLU A 130 -15.71 -15.26 -4.02
C GLU A 130 -16.53 -14.65 -2.86
N PRO A 131 -15.93 -14.00 -1.84
CA PRO A 131 -16.68 -13.50 -0.68
C PRO A 131 -17.55 -12.28 -0.98
N PHE A 132 -17.42 -11.68 -2.17
CA PHE A 132 -18.11 -10.44 -2.51
C PHE A 132 -19.37 -10.71 -3.30
N ASP A 133 -20.51 -10.32 -2.72
CA ASP A 133 -21.81 -10.34 -3.38
C ASP A 133 -21.90 -9.17 -4.39
N LEU A 134 -21.55 -9.48 -5.64
CA LEU A 134 -21.54 -8.55 -6.77
C LEU A 134 -22.38 -9.15 -7.89
N SER A 135 -23.05 -8.30 -8.67
CA SER A 135 -23.70 -8.78 -9.90
C SER A 135 -22.67 -9.39 -10.85
N GLU A 136 -23.08 -10.42 -11.59
CA GLU A 136 -22.18 -11.17 -12.50
C GLU A 136 -21.41 -10.25 -13.45
N GLY A 137 -22.07 -9.26 -14.06
CA GLY A 137 -21.39 -8.29 -14.93
C GLY A 137 -20.37 -7.41 -14.20
N SER A 138 -20.62 -7.07 -12.94
CA SER A 138 -19.66 -6.31 -12.12
C SER A 138 -18.47 -7.17 -11.72
N LYS A 139 -18.73 -8.45 -11.37
CA LYS A 139 -17.72 -9.42 -10.98
C LYS A 139 -16.78 -9.74 -12.14
N GLU A 140 -17.33 -9.92 -13.35
CA GLU A 140 -16.54 -10.13 -14.57
C GLU A 140 -15.66 -8.91 -14.89
N GLN A 141 -16.23 -7.69 -14.86
CA GLN A 141 -15.46 -6.48 -15.15
C GLN A 141 -14.35 -6.25 -14.12
N LEU A 142 -14.63 -6.53 -12.84
CA LEU A 142 -13.65 -6.41 -11.77
C LEU A 142 -12.57 -7.50 -11.88
N GLY A 143 -12.93 -8.73 -12.24
CA GLY A 143 -12.00 -9.82 -12.49
C GLY A 143 -11.01 -9.51 -13.62
N LYS A 144 -11.48 -8.93 -14.73
CA LYS A 144 -10.59 -8.47 -15.82
C LYS A 144 -9.58 -7.42 -15.35
N LYS A 145 -10.03 -6.47 -14.51
CA LYS A 145 -9.16 -5.44 -13.92
C LYS A 145 -8.18 -6.02 -12.91
N ALA A 146 -8.63 -6.95 -12.06
CA ALA A 146 -7.81 -7.67 -11.10
C ALA A 146 -6.71 -8.47 -11.80
N LEU A 147 -7.05 -9.17 -12.90
CA LEU A 147 -6.09 -9.93 -13.69
C LEU A 147 -5.06 -9.05 -14.37
N SER A 148 -5.48 -7.91 -14.93
CA SER A 148 -4.56 -6.93 -15.50
C SER A 148 -3.59 -6.38 -14.45
N LEU A 149 -4.09 -6.06 -13.25
CA LEU A 149 -3.27 -5.59 -12.13
C LEU A 149 -2.31 -6.67 -11.64
N TRP A 150 -2.78 -7.91 -11.46
CA TRP A 150 -1.94 -9.05 -11.08
C TRP A 150 -0.78 -9.21 -12.05
N ARG A 151 -1.08 -9.25 -13.35
CA ARG A 151 -0.05 -9.37 -14.39
C ARG A 151 0.96 -8.23 -14.32
N PHE A 152 0.49 -7.00 -14.19
CA PHE A 152 1.35 -5.83 -14.07
C PHE A 152 2.30 -5.93 -12.88
N GLU A 153 1.78 -6.22 -11.69
CA GLU A 153 2.59 -6.35 -10.46
C GLU A 153 3.58 -7.51 -10.57
N THR A 154 3.17 -8.67 -11.12
CA THR A 154 4.05 -9.81 -11.35
C THR A 154 5.26 -9.45 -12.22
N TRP A 155 5.04 -8.76 -13.34
CA TRP A 155 6.13 -8.29 -14.20
C TRP A 155 7.04 -7.28 -13.49
N GLN A 156 6.46 -6.35 -12.72
CA GLN A 156 7.23 -5.37 -11.96
C GLN A 156 8.13 -6.05 -10.91
N ILE A 157 7.58 -7.00 -10.15
CA ILE A 157 8.33 -7.71 -9.12
C ILE A 157 9.44 -8.55 -9.75
N GLY A 158 9.15 -9.34 -10.79
CA GLY A 158 10.15 -10.14 -11.48
C GLY A 158 11.29 -9.30 -12.06
N ALA A 159 10.98 -8.22 -12.76
CA ALA A 159 11.99 -7.31 -13.30
C ALA A 159 12.81 -6.60 -12.21
N ASN A 160 12.21 -6.29 -11.06
CA ASN A 160 12.91 -5.71 -9.93
C ASN A 160 13.83 -6.71 -9.26
N LEU A 161 13.43 -7.98 -9.16
CA LEU A 161 14.24 -9.06 -8.59
C LEU A 161 15.54 -9.23 -9.40
N ASP A 162 15.43 -9.38 -10.72
CA ASP A 162 16.60 -9.50 -11.60
C ASP A 162 17.51 -8.28 -11.53
N ARG A 163 16.92 -7.07 -11.44
CA ARG A 163 17.69 -5.84 -11.27
C ARG A 163 18.48 -5.83 -9.97
N VAL A 164 17.87 -6.24 -8.85
CA VAL A 164 18.52 -6.30 -7.54
C VAL A 164 19.67 -7.31 -7.58
N PHE A 165 19.44 -8.52 -8.08
CA PHE A 165 20.49 -9.53 -8.22
C PHE A 165 21.64 -9.08 -9.13
N SER A 166 21.35 -8.35 -10.21
CA SER A 166 22.41 -7.79 -11.07
C SER A 166 23.24 -6.72 -10.36
N SER A 167 22.66 -5.93 -9.45
CA SER A 167 23.38 -4.87 -8.72
C SER A 167 24.09 -5.38 -7.46
N HIS A 168 23.63 -6.48 -6.89
CA HIS A 168 24.07 -7.00 -5.60
C HIS A 168 24.24 -8.52 -5.66
N GLN A 169 25.31 -8.96 -6.31
CA GLN A 169 25.62 -10.39 -6.50
C GLN A 169 25.88 -11.16 -5.19
N GLU A 170 26.17 -10.46 -4.08
CA GLU A 170 26.49 -11.07 -2.78
C GLU A 170 25.40 -10.87 -1.70
N MET A 171 24.21 -10.36 -2.06
CA MET A 171 23.13 -10.22 -1.08
C MET A 171 22.54 -11.57 -0.70
N GLY A 172 22.54 -11.88 0.61
CA GLY A 172 21.76 -12.98 1.17
C GLY A 172 20.25 -12.72 1.06
N LEU A 173 19.44 -13.77 1.24
CA LEU A 173 17.97 -13.71 1.08
C LEU A 173 17.27 -12.70 2.01
N ASP A 174 17.96 -12.22 3.06
CA ASP A 174 17.45 -11.31 4.09
C ASP A 174 17.99 -9.86 3.99
N ALA A 175 18.73 -9.52 2.93
CA ALA A 175 19.35 -8.21 2.75
C ALA A 175 18.44 -7.14 2.11
#